data_AF-A7BA64-F1
#
_entry.id   AF-A7BA64-F1
#
_cell.length_a   1.000
_cell.length_b   1.000
_cell.length_c   1.000
_cell.angle_alpha   90.00
_cell.angle_beta   90.00
_cell.angle_gamma   90.00
#
_symmetry.space_group_name_H-M   'P 1'
#
loop_
_entity.id
_entity.type
_entity.pdbx_description
1 polymer ?
#
loop_
_entity_poly.entity_id
_entity_poly.type
_entity_poly.pdbx_seq_one_letter_code
_entity_poly.pdbx_strand_id
1 'polypeptide(L)'
;MSVFVDIHVLQTLPPSNPNRDDTGAPKSATFGGVQRMRISSQAIKRATRQDFEGKIADGNYGVRTKKIVELVARTITEKRPDLEAASIELAEMGLKAIGFKLAEPRGNKSDNELKESGFLVFLSAKQIEHVSDALISVAHEDDPAAAFKELKPRSLVDTDHSIDIALFGRMVAEPNALNVDAACQVAHAIGVGAVEREYDYYTAVDDAKKRNDEADEGAGMIGTIEFASATVYRYATINVDLLRENLGDDAVADRAVELFVDSFVRSMPTGKVTTFANRTLPEAVLVQVRDDQPINMSGAFEEPIIAGQHGFAEPAIARFVEFESQLRELTGLEAVESLVSWTTPRGESFSELGKQVRLASLGETAAEAVRGTR
;
A
#
# COMPACT_ATOMS: atom_id res chain seq x y z
N MET A 1 18.11 4.62 20.33
CA MET A 1 16.94 5.38 19.82
C MET A 1 16.51 4.72 18.53
N SER A 2 15.24 4.83 18.15
CA SER A 2 14.76 4.10 16.97
C SER A 2 15.09 4.81 15.68
N VAL A 3 15.43 4.01 14.66
CA VAL A 3 15.73 4.52 13.32
C VAL A 3 14.43 4.65 12.53
N PHE A 4 14.22 5.81 11.93
CA PHE A 4 13.09 6.13 11.07
C PHE A 4 13.56 6.46 9.65
N VAL A 5 12.74 6.10 8.65
CA VAL A 5 12.94 6.50 7.26
C VAL A 5 11.73 7.30 6.81
N ASP A 6 11.88 8.63 6.78
CA ASP A 6 10.85 9.56 6.32
C ASP A 6 10.96 9.75 4.81
N ILE A 7 9.83 9.69 4.10
CA ILE A 7 9.77 9.74 2.64
C ILE A 7 8.77 10.80 2.22
N HIS A 8 9.28 11.87 1.62
CA HIS A 8 8.53 13.03 1.15
C HIS A 8 8.52 13.04 -0.37
N VAL A 9 7.34 13.19 -0.97
CA VAL A 9 7.17 13.15 -2.42
C VAL A 9 6.28 14.29 -2.87
N LEU A 10 6.76 15.10 -3.81
CA LEU A 10 5.98 16.08 -4.55
C LEU A 10 5.73 15.56 -5.96
N GLN A 11 4.47 15.37 -6.33
CA GLN A 11 4.09 14.76 -7.59
C GLN A 11 2.92 15.48 -8.23
N THR A 12 3.06 15.86 -9.50
CA THR A 12 1.97 16.44 -10.27
C THR A 12 1.14 15.36 -10.94
N LEU A 13 -0.18 15.44 -10.79
CA LEU A 13 -1.15 14.57 -11.44
C LEU A 13 -1.91 15.37 -12.51
N PRO A 14 -2.01 14.85 -13.73
CA PRO A 14 -2.85 15.44 -14.77
C PRO A 14 -4.33 15.33 -14.39
N PRO A 15 -5.25 15.97 -15.14
CA PRO A 15 -6.69 15.77 -15.00
C PRO A 15 -7.04 14.29 -14.86
N SER A 16 -7.49 13.88 -13.67
CA SER A 16 -7.71 12.47 -13.35
C SER A 16 -8.59 12.23 -12.12
N ASN A 17 -8.92 10.96 -11.89
CA ASN A 17 -9.69 10.52 -10.73
C ASN A 17 -9.10 9.22 -10.11
N PRO A 18 -7.86 9.26 -9.57
CA PRO A 18 -7.16 8.09 -9.04
C PRO A 18 -7.83 7.51 -7.80
N ASN A 19 -8.56 8.32 -7.02
CA ASN A 19 -9.24 7.90 -5.82
C ASN A 19 -10.55 8.68 -5.60
N ARG A 20 -11.68 7.96 -5.68
CA ARG A 20 -13.04 8.51 -5.63
C ARG A 20 -13.82 8.10 -4.39
N ASP A 21 -14.83 8.88 -4.06
CA ASP A 21 -15.86 8.53 -3.06
C ASP A 21 -16.97 7.64 -3.66
N ASP A 22 -18.03 7.42 -2.88
CA ASP A 22 -19.20 6.63 -3.23
C ASP A 22 -20.07 7.25 -4.33
N THR A 23 -19.99 8.57 -4.51
CA THR A 23 -20.65 9.30 -5.61
C THR A 23 -19.86 9.26 -6.91
N GLY A 24 -18.59 8.82 -6.85
CA GLY A 24 -17.68 8.75 -7.98
C GLY A 24 -16.80 9.99 -8.13
N ALA A 25 -16.95 11.01 -7.28
CA ALA A 25 -16.15 12.21 -7.29
C ALA A 25 -14.74 12.01 -6.70
N PRO A 26 -13.71 12.73 -7.19
CA PRO A 26 -12.40 12.74 -6.56
C PRO A 26 -12.52 13.13 -5.08
N LYS A 27 -11.89 12.35 -4.20
CA LYS A 27 -11.88 12.66 -2.77
C LYS A 27 -11.18 13.99 -2.53
N SER A 28 -11.74 14.81 -1.65
CA SER A 28 -11.12 16.06 -1.18
C SER A 28 -11.02 16.10 0.35
N ALA A 29 -10.26 17.08 0.85
CA ALA A 29 -10.23 17.49 2.26
C ALA A 29 -9.96 18.99 2.38
N THR A 30 -10.41 19.60 3.48
CA THR A 30 -10.08 20.99 3.82
C THR A 30 -8.77 21.03 4.59
N PHE A 31 -7.81 21.85 4.12
CA PHE A 31 -6.54 22.10 4.81
C PHE A 31 -6.07 23.52 4.47
N GLY A 32 -5.77 24.32 5.50
CA GLY A 32 -5.44 25.74 5.29
C GLY A 32 -6.63 26.60 4.85
N GLY A 33 -7.85 26.22 5.24
CA GLY A 33 -9.06 26.96 4.89
C GLY A 33 -9.58 26.75 3.46
N VAL A 34 -8.89 25.98 2.60
CA VAL A 34 -9.35 25.67 1.23
C VAL A 34 -9.51 24.17 0.99
N GLN A 35 -10.34 23.79 0.02
CA GLN A 35 -10.47 22.40 -0.41
C GLN A 35 -9.26 21.97 -1.24
N ARG A 36 -8.75 20.77 -0.97
CA ARG A 36 -7.60 20.14 -1.64
C ARG A 36 -8.00 18.79 -2.20
N MET A 37 -7.36 18.37 -3.30
CA MET A 37 -7.40 16.96 -3.71
C MET A 37 -6.85 16.10 -2.57
N ARG A 38 -7.49 14.98 -2.27
CA ARG A 38 -7.02 14.03 -1.27
C ARG A 38 -6.98 12.62 -1.87
N ILE A 39 -5.84 11.96 -1.77
CA ILE A 39 -5.72 10.53 -2.06
C ILE A 39 -5.58 9.80 -0.73
N SER A 40 -6.50 8.86 -0.48
CA SER A 40 -6.53 8.16 0.80
C SER A 40 -5.28 7.33 1.03
N SER A 41 -4.80 7.30 2.27
CA SER A 41 -3.66 6.48 2.68
C SER A 41 -3.85 5.01 2.31
N GLN A 42 -5.06 4.47 2.42
CA GLN A 42 -5.36 3.09 2.00
C GLN A 42 -5.19 2.86 0.49
N ALA A 43 -5.57 3.83 -0.35
CA ALA A 43 -5.37 3.72 -1.80
C ALA A 43 -3.87 3.72 -2.15
N ILE A 44 -3.09 4.57 -1.46
CA ILE A 44 -1.64 4.65 -1.61
C ILE A 44 -0.99 3.35 -1.12
N LYS A 45 -1.28 2.92 0.11
CA LYS A 45 -0.80 1.65 0.68
C LYS A 45 -1.08 0.48 -0.26
N ARG A 46 -2.30 0.38 -0.81
CA ARG A 46 -2.66 -0.69 -1.76
C ARG A 46 -1.81 -0.63 -3.03
N ALA A 47 -1.64 0.55 -3.63
CA ALA A 47 -0.84 0.71 -4.84
C ALA A 47 0.64 0.36 -4.59
N THR A 48 1.20 0.85 -3.49
CA THR A 48 2.58 0.56 -3.07
C THR A 48 2.77 -0.94 -2.81
N ARG A 49 1.83 -1.56 -2.08
CA ARG A 49 1.85 -2.99 -1.79
C ARG A 49 1.87 -3.84 -3.06
N GLN A 50 0.92 -3.60 -3.97
CA GLN A 50 0.84 -4.36 -5.23
C GLN A 50 2.11 -4.21 -6.08
N ASP A 51 2.74 -3.04 -6.05
CA ASP A 51 3.96 -2.78 -6.81
C ASP A 51 5.17 -3.54 -6.25
N PHE A 52 5.39 -3.57 -4.92
CA PHE A 52 6.51 -4.33 -4.36
C PHE A 52 6.23 -5.84 -4.31
N GLU A 53 4.98 -6.27 -4.10
CA GLU A 53 4.61 -7.70 -4.14
C GLU A 53 5.00 -8.32 -5.48
N GLY A 54 4.79 -7.59 -6.58
CA GLY A 54 5.21 -8.03 -7.93
C GLY A 54 6.73 -8.09 -8.14
N LYS A 55 7.54 -7.59 -7.21
CA LYS A 55 9.01 -7.60 -7.25
C LYS A 55 9.62 -8.63 -6.29
N ILE A 56 8.81 -9.30 -5.48
CA ILE A 56 9.23 -10.36 -4.56
C ILE A 56 9.28 -11.68 -5.35
N ALA A 57 10.48 -12.17 -5.64
CA ALA A 57 10.69 -13.30 -6.54
C ALA A 57 10.29 -14.66 -5.96
N ASP A 58 10.34 -14.82 -4.64
CA ASP A 58 9.99 -16.07 -3.94
C ASP A 58 8.49 -16.19 -3.64
N GLY A 59 7.69 -15.17 -4.00
CA GLY A 59 6.26 -15.15 -3.75
C GLY A 59 5.86 -15.01 -2.27
N ASN A 60 6.80 -14.67 -1.37
CA ASN A 60 6.53 -14.56 0.06
C ASN A 60 5.85 -13.21 0.43
N TYR A 61 4.62 -13.03 -0.05
CA TYR A 61 3.76 -11.90 0.28
C TYR A 61 2.49 -12.32 1.02
N GLY A 62 1.81 -11.35 1.63
CA GLY A 62 0.58 -11.56 2.36
C GLY A 62 -0.64 -11.67 1.46
N VAL A 63 -1.49 -12.65 1.73
CA VAL A 63 -2.77 -12.85 1.06
C VAL A 63 -3.90 -12.40 1.98
N ARG A 64 -4.65 -11.38 1.54
CA ARG A 64 -5.85 -10.91 2.24
C ARG A 64 -7.10 -11.54 1.64
N THR A 65 -7.73 -12.48 2.35
CA THR A 65 -8.86 -13.24 1.83
C THR A 65 -9.85 -13.65 2.92
N LYS A 66 -11.08 -13.99 2.51
CA LYS A 66 -12.02 -14.77 3.33
C LYS A 66 -11.96 -16.28 3.02
N LYS A 67 -11.43 -16.63 1.86
CA LYS A 67 -11.31 -18.01 1.35
C LYS A 67 -10.05 -18.71 1.87
N ILE A 68 -9.79 -18.58 3.17
CA ILE A 68 -8.57 -19.11 3.77
C ILE A 68 -8.58 -20.65 3.82
N VAL A 69 -9.76 -21.26 3.96
CA VAL A 69 -9.93 -22.72 3.89
C VAL A 69 -9.50 -23.26 2.53
N GLU A 70 -9.99 -22.64 1.45
CA GLU A 70 -9.61 -22.99 0.07
C GLU A 70 -8.09 -22.88 -0.13
N LEU A 71 -7.47 -21.81 0.39
CA LEU A 71 -6.05 -21.54 0.23
C LEU A 71 -5.18 -22.59 0.94
N VAL A 72 -5.52 -22.94 2.19
CA VAL A 72 -4.80 -23.96 2.96
C VAL A 72 -5.02 -25.35 2.34
N ALA A 73 -6.26 -25.69 1.98
CA ALA A 73 -6.59 -26.96 1.34
C ALA A 73 -5.86 -27.14 0.01
N ARG A 74 -5.84 -26.11 -0.83
CA ARG A 74 -5.08 -26.12 -2.09
C ARG A 74 -3.59 -26.36 -1.85
N THR A 75 -2.99 -25.67 -0.88
CA THR A 75 -1.57 -25.83 -0.52
C THR A 75 -1.28 -27.25 -0.03
N ILE A 76 -2.20 -27.87 0.73
CA ILE A 76 -2.09 -29.28 1.14
C ILE A 76 -2.11 -30.20 -0.08
N THR A 77 -3.09 -30.05 -0.98
CA THR A 77 -3.22 -30.88 -2.19
C THR A 77 -2.02 -30.74 -3.12
N GLU A 78 -1.49 -29.54 -3.30
CA GLU A 78 -0.30 -29.28 -4.12
C GLU A 78 0.94 -29.99 -3.58
N LYS A 79 1.12 -30.02 -2.25
CA LYS A 79 2.25 -30.71 -1.60
C LYS A 79 2.04 -32.21 -1.47
N ARG A 80 0.80 -32.66 -1.28
CA ARG A 80 0.40 -34.05 -1.04
C ARG A 80 -0.91 -34.37 -1.79
N PRO A 81 -0.81 -34.75 -3.08
CA PRO A 81 -1.98 -35.07 -3.89
C PRO A 81 -2.82 -36.24 -3.34
N ASP A 82 -2.21 -37.14 -2.56
CA ASP A 82 -2.89 -38.25 -1.91
C ASP A 82 -3.84 -37.82 -0.78
N LEU A 83 -3.69 -36.59 -0.26
CA LEU A 83 -4.56 -36.01 0.76
C LEU A 83 -5.68 -35.13 0.18
N GLU A 84 -5.85 -35.09 -1.14
CA GLU A 84 -6.83 -34.21 -1.81
C GLU A 84 -8.23 -34.33 -1.20
N ALA A 85 -8.70 -35.56 -0.98
CA ALA A 85 -10.02 -35.85 -0.41
C ALA A 85 -10.20 -35.35 1.04
N ALA A 86 -9.10 -35.27 1.81
CA ALA A 86 -9.12 -34.85 3.22
C ALA A 86 -8.69 -33.39 3.42
N SER A 87 -8.17 -32.73 2.38
CA SER A 87 -7.53 -31.41 2.47
C SER A 87 -8.45 -30.32 3.05
N ILE A 88 -9.72 -30.31 2.66
CA ILE A 88 -10.73 -29.36 3.13
C ILE A 88 -11.02 -29.57 4.62
N GLU A 89 -11.23 -30.82 5.05
CA GLU A 89 -11.53 -31.15 6.44
C GLU A 89 -10.34 -30.82 7.35
N LEU A 90 -9.13 -31.14 6.91
CA LEU A 90 -7.88 -30.78 7.60
C LEU A 90 -7.73 -29.25 7.71
N ALA A 91 -7.95 -28.51 6.64
CA ALA A 91 -7.87 -27.05 6.64
C ALA A 91 -8.88 -26.43 7.61
N GLU A 92 -10.15 -26.87 7.58
CA GLU A 92 -11.17 -26.40 8.53
C GLU A 92 -10.79 -26.69 9.98
N MET A 93 -10.30 -27.90 10.25
CA MET A 93 -9.87 -28.34 11.57
C MET A 93 -8.71 -27.49 12.09
N GLY A 94 -7.68 -27.29 11.28
CA GLY A 94 -6.52 -26.49 11.65
C GLY A 94 -6.86 -25.02 11.91
N LEU A 95 -7.66 -24.42 11.03
CA LEU A 95 -8.06 -23.01 11.17
C LEU A 95 -8.93 -22.78 12.41
N LYS A 96 -9.85 -23.71 12.74
CA LYS A 96 -10.61 -23.66 13.99
C LYS A 96 -9.70 -23.82 15.22
N ALA A 97 -8.69 -24.70 15.15
CA ALA A 97 -7.73 -24.90 16.25
C ALA A 97 -6.83 -23.66 16.48
N ILE A 98 -6.49 -22.93 15.42
CA ILE A 98 -5.79 -21.63 15.51
C ILE A 98 -6.69 -20.59 16.21
N GLY A 99 -8.00 -20.65 15.93
CA GLY A 99 -9.03 -19.81 16.55
C GLY A 99 -9.85 -18.99 15.56
N PHE A 100 -9.75 -19.27 14.25
CA PHE A 100 -10.57 -18.59 13.26
C PHE A 100 -12.02 -19.04 13.31
N LYS A 101 -12.95 -18.07 13.31
CA LYS A 101 -14.38 -18.32 13.12
C LYS A 101 -14.69 -18.51 11.64
N LEU A 102 -15.06 -19.74 11.27
CA LEU A 102 -15.50 -20.07 9.93
C LEU A 102 -17.03 -19.97 9.82
N ALA A 103 -17.51 -19.48 8.69
CA ALA A 103 -18.92 -19.29 8.37
C ALA A 103 -19.20 -19.73 6.94
N GLU A 104 -20.46 -20.06 6.66
CA GLU A 104 -20.92 -20.28 5.29
C GLU A 104 -20.80 -18.98 4.46
N PRO A 105 -20.41 -19.09 3.18
CA PRO A 105 -20.25 -17.93 2.31
C PRO A 105 -21.57 -17.14 2.17
N ARG A 106 -21.44 -15.80 2.10
CA ARG A 106 -22.59 -14.90 1.91
C ARG A 106 -22.81 -14.69 0.41
N GLY A 107 -23.67 -15.50 -0.20
CA GLY A 107 -24.04 -15.45 -1.62
C GLY A 107 -25.11 -16.48 -2.00
N ASN A 108 -25.61 -16.45 -3.24
CA ASN A 108 -26.58 -17.45 -3.71
C ASN A 108 -25.95 -18.85 -3.64
N LYS A 109 -26.59 -19.73 -2.85
CA LYS A 109 -26.17 -21.11 -2.59
C LYS A 109 -25.98 -21.87 -3.89
N SER A 110 -24.73 -22.04 -4.32
CA SER A 110 -24.34 -23.16 -5.16
C SER A 110 -23.82 -24.27 -4.26
N ASP A 111 -24.13 -25.53 -4.57
CA ASP A 111 -23.92 -26.71 -3.69
C ASP A 111 -22.44 -27.04 -3.37
N ASN A 112 -21.47 -26.25 -3.83
CA ASN A 112 -20.03 -26.54 -3.73
C ASN A 112 -19.18 -25.41 -3.11
N GLU A 113 -19.76 -24.43 -2.43
CA GLU A 113 -18.95 -23.39 -1.80
C GLU A 113 -18.38 -23.82 -0.44
N LEU A 114 -17.05 -23.70 -0.29
CA LEU A 114 -16.32 -24.00 0.95
C LEU A 114 -16.59 -22.94 2.02
N LYS A 115 -16.40 -23.31 3.30
CA LYS A 115 -16.49 -22.34 4.40
C LYS A 115 -15.46 -21.22 4.26
N GLU A 116 -15.86 -20.01 4.60
CA GLU A 116 -15.03 -18.82 4.61
C GLU A 116 -14.77 -18.34 6.04
N SER A 117 -13.74 -17.54 6.27
CA SER A 117 -13.58 -16.83 7.53
C SER A 117 -14.65 -15.73 7.67
N GLY A 118 -15.19 -15.54 8.87
CA GLY A 118 -16.22 -14.55 9.15
C GLY A 118 -15.82 -13.10 8.85
N PHE A 119 -14.52 -12.82 8.75
CA PHE A 119 -13.91 -11.54 8.41
C PHE A 119 -12.70 -11.75 7.49
N LEU A 120 -12.19 -10.67 6.89
CA LEU A 120 -10.98 -10.71 6.05
C LEU A 120 -9.76 -11.05 6.91
N VAL A 121 -9.09 -12.16 6.59
CA VAL A 121 -7.84 -12.58 7.22
C VAL A 121 -6.69 -12.18 6.31
N PHE A 122 -5.52 -11.91 6.91
CA PHE A 122 -4.30 -11.55 6.20
C PHE A 122 -3.14 -12.42 6.71
N LEU A 123 -2.67 -13.38 5.93
CA LEU A 123 -1.57 -14.29 6.30
C LEU A 123 -0.47 -14.25 5.24
N SER A 124 0.78 -14.45 5.65
CA SER A 124 1.90 -14.61 4.71
C SER A 124 1.83 -15.98 4.01
N ALA A 125 2.42 -16.08 2.82
CA ALA A 125 2.58 -17.36 2.13
C ALA A 125 3.26 -18.41 3.01
N LYS A 126 4.36 -18.05 3.69
CA LYS A 126 5.06 -18.95 4.65
C LYS A 126 4.19 -19.41 5.81
N GLN A 127 3.36 -18.52 6.39
CA GLN A 127 2.45 -18.92 7.46
C GLN A 127 1.41 -19.93 6.99
N ILE A 128 0.92 -19.79 5.76
CA ILE A 128 0.02 -20.76 5.14
C ILE A 128 0.75 -22.09 4.95
N GLU A 129 1.99 -22.06 4.44
CA GLU A 129 2.80 -23.26 4.28
C GLU A 129 3.08 -23.97 5.60
N HIS A 130 3.43 -23.25 6.67
CA HIS A 130 3.66 -23.83 8.00
C HIS A 130 2.41 -24.54 8.54
N VAL A 131 1.23 -23.92 8.37
CA VAL A 131 -0.04 -24.53 8.76
C VAL A 131 -0.33 -25.78 7.92
N SER A 132 -0.13 -25.70 6.60
CA SER A 132 -0.32 -26.84 5.70
C SER A 132 0.63 -27.99 6.02
N ASP A 133 1.92 -27.72 6.27
CA ASP A 133 2.92 -28.75 6.59
C ASP A 133 2.63 -29.42 7.94
N ALA A 134 2.24 -28.63 8.94
CA ALA A 134 1.80 -29.16 10.23
C ALA A 134 0.54 -30.04 10.08
N LEU A 135 -0.43 -29.63 9.26
CA LEU A 135 -1.63 -30.43 8.98
C LEU A 135 -1.32 -31.73 8.23
N ILE A 136 -0.40 -31.69 7.27
CA ILE A 136 0.07 -32.88 6.56
C ILE A 136 0.73 -33.86 7.54
N SER A 137 1.53 -33.36 8.48
CA SER A 137 2.27 -34.20 9.43
C SER A 137 1.37 -35.02 10.36
N VAL A 138 0.17 -34.53 10.65
CA VAL A 138 -0.80 -35.17 11.56
C VAL A 138 -1.94 -35.89 10.82
N ALA A 139 -1.93 -35.87 9.48
CA ALA A 139 -3.06 -36.33 8.66
C ALA A 139 -3.40 -37.82 8.82
N HIS A 140 -2.43 -38.65 9.23
CA HIS A 140 -2.58 -40.10 9.41
C HIS A 140 -2.61 -40.53 10.89
N GLU A 141 -2.66 -39.58 11.82
CA GLU A 141 -2.82 -39.86 13.26
C GLU A 141 -4.25 -40.32 13.56
N ASP A 142 -4.42 -41.08 14.66
CA ASP A 142 -5.76 -41.54 15.10
C ASP A 142 -6.65 -40.36 15.55
N ASP A 143 -6.05 -39.31 16.13
CA ASP A 143 -6.70 -38.04 16.45
C ASP A 143 -5.87 -36.85 15.92
N PRO A 144 -6.06 -36.48 14.63
CA PRO A 144 -5.34 -35.37 14.01
C PRO A 144 -5.56 -34.03 14.71
N ALA A 145 -6.72 -33.83 15.34
CA ALA A 145 -7.05 -32.58 16.00
C ALA A 145 -6.32 -32.40 17.34
N ALA A 146 -6.15 -33.49 18.10
CA ALA A 146 -5.31 -33.48 19.29
C ALA A 146 -3.83 -33.30 18.92
N ALA A 147 -3.34 -34.08 17.95
CA ALA A 147 -1.95 -34.00 17.48
C ALA A 147 -1.59 -32.58 16.98
N PHE A 148 -2.49 -31.95 16.21
CA PHE A 148 -2.27 -30.58 15.73
C PHE A 148 -2.21 -29.54 16.85
N LYS A 149 -2.99 -29.71 17.92
CA LYS A 149 -2.97 -28.79 19.08
C LYS A 149 -1.64 -28.84 19.84
N GLU A 150 -1.01 -30.01 19.93
CA GLU A 150 0.30 -30.17 20.56
C GLU A 150 1.40 -29.40 19.80
N LEU A 151 1.23 -29.18 18.49
CA LEU A 151 2.14 -28.36 17.67
C LEU A 151 2.01 -26.84 17.92
N LYS A 152 1.17 -26.41 18.87
CA LYS A 152 0.92 -25.00 19.19
C LYS A 152 0.57 -24.19 17.93
N PRO A 153 -0.55 -24.48 17.27
CA PRO A 153 -0.81 -24.01 15.90
C PRO A 153 -0.88 -22.48 15.76
N ARG A 154 -1.07 -21.75 16.85
CA ARG A 154 -0.97 -20.28 16.86
C ARG A 154 0.44 -19.77 16.59
N SER A 155 1.50 -20.43 17.06
CA SER A 155 2.86 -19.98 16.77
C SER A 155 3.22 -20.17 15.30
N LEU A 156 2.59 -21.12 14.60
CA LEU A 156 2.81 -21.34 13.15
C LEU A 156 2.37 -20.14 12.29
N VAL A 157 1.42 -19.35 12.77
CA VAL A 157 0.89 -18.15 12.09
C VAL A 157 1.39 -16.83 12.70
N ASP A 158 2.28 -16.92 13.68
CA ASP A 158 2.87 -15.80 14.41
C ASP A 158 4.38 -15.65 14.18
N THR A 159 4.95 -16.46 13.28
CA THR A 159 6.31 -16.30 12.78
C THR A 159 6.30 -15.99 11.29
N ASP A 160 7.47 -15.66 10.73
CA ASP A 160 7.70 -15.49 9.29
C ASP A 160 6.67 -14.57 8.62
N HIS A 161 6.49 -13.38 9.20
CA HIS A 161 5.69 -12.33 8.61
C HIS A 161 6.27 -11.94 7.25
N SER A 162 5.39 -11.78 6.26
CA SER A 162 5.77 -11.22 4.97
C SER A 162 6.02 -9.71 5.10
N ILE A 163 6.77 -9.15 4.16
CA ILE A 163 7.14 -7.72 4.13
C ILE A 163 5.91 -6.81 4.25
N ASP A 164 4.80 -7.14 3.60
CA ASP A 164 3.57 -6.36 3.66
C ASP A 164 2.84 -6.44 5.01
N ILE A 165 2.88 -7.58 5.71
CA ILE A 165 2.36 -7.70 7.08
C ILE A 165 3.25 -6.91 8.04
N ALA A 166 4.56 -7.04 7.93
CA ALA A 166 5.50 -6.33 8.81
C ALA A 166 5.41 -4.80 8.64
N LEU A 167 5.22 -4.31 7.41
CA LEU A 167 5.06 -2.89 7.13
C LEU A 167 3.68 -2.36 7.52
N PHE A 168 2.60 -3.04 7.14
CA PHE A 168 1.24 -2.49 7.27
C PHE A 168 0.44 -3.02 8.44
N GLY A 169 0.99 -3.97 9.18
CA GLY A 169 0.37 -4.64 10.30
C GLY A 169 -0.74 -5.60 9.88
N ARG A 170 -1.24 -6.31 10.88
CA ARG A 170 -2.35 -7.26 10.76
C ARG A 170 -3.32 -6.99 11.91
N MET A 171 -4.57 -6.68 11.58
CA MET A 171 -5.64 -6.60 12.56
C MET A 171 -6.62 -7.74 12.32
N VAL A 172 -6.74 -8.63 13.30
CA VAL A 172 -7.61 -9.80 13.30
C VAL A 172 -8.47 -9.74 14.55
N ALA A 173 -9.80 -9.70 14.39
CA ALA A 173 -10.72 -9.60 15.51
C ALA A 173 -10.66 -10.83 16.44
N GLU A 174 -10.50 -12.03 15.85
CA GLU A 174 -10.39 -13.26 16.61
C GLU A 174 -9.55 -14.29 15.83
N PRO A 175 -8.38 -14.75 16.35
CA PRO A 175 -7.79 -14.40 17.64
C PRO A 175 -6.98 -13.09 17.60
N ASN A 176 -7.26 -12.16 18.53
CA ASN A 176 -6.52 -10.90 18.70
C ASN A 176 -5.01 -11.09 18.93
N ALA A 177 -4.60 -12.26 19.42
CA ALA A 177 -3.19 -12.58 19.65
C ALA A 177 -2.37 -12.61 18.35
N LEU A 178 -3.02 -12.66 17.18
CA LEU A 178 -2.35 -12.60 15.88
C LEU A 178 -2.22 -11.17 15.36
N ASN A 179 -2.53 -10.15 16.17
CA ASN A 179 -2.32 -8.77 15.74
C ASN A 179 -0.83 -8.48 15.61
N VAL A 180 -0.45 -7.83 14.51
CA VAL A 180 0.92 -7.38 14.24
C VAL A 180 0.89 -5.86 14.11
N ASP A 181 1.71 -5.18 14.88
CA ASP A 181 1.82 -3.73 14.82
C ASP A 181 2.51 -3.29 13.54
N ALA A 182 1.98 -2.23 12.92
CA ALA A 182 2.48 -1.74 11.64
C ALA A 182 3.76 -0.92 11.81
N ALA A 183 4.85 -1.34 11.18
CA ALA A 183 6.09 -0.56 11.17
C ALA A 183 5.98 0.72 10.30
N CYS A 184 5.02 0.80 9.38
CA CYS A 184 4.89 1.91 8.43
C CYS A 184 3.63 2.76 8.64
N GLN A 185 3.86 4.07 8.73
CA GLN A 185 2.81 5.09 8.71
C GLN A 185 2.76 5.70 7.31
N VAL A 186 1.56 5.83 6.74
CA VAL A 186 1.36 6.47 5.43
C VAL A 186 0.26 7.51 5.57
N ALA A 187 0.59 8.76 5.28
CA ALA A 187 -0.37 9.85 5.32
C ALA A 187 -1.32 9.81 4.11
N HIS A 188 -2.45 10.50 4.22
CA HIS A 188 -3.21 10.88 3.04
C HIS A 188 -2.37 11.83 2.20
N ALA A 189 -2.30 11.61 0.89
CA ALA A 189 -1.70 12.62 0.02
C ALA A 189 -2.69 13.78 -0.15
N ILE A 190 -2.18 15.00 -0.09
CA ILE A 190 -2.99 16.22 -0.16
C ILE A 190 -2.46 17.13 -1.26
N GLY A 191 -3.36 17.82 -1.97
CA GLY A 191 -3.00 18.87 -2.92
C GLY A 191 -2.31 20.04 -2.22
N VAL A 192 -1.24 20.56 -2.82
CA VAL A 192 -0.46 21.71 -2.30
C VAL A 192 -1.13 23.05 -2.56
N GLY A 193 -2.05 23.11 -3.53
CA GLY A 193 -2.92 24.25 -3.90
C GLY A 193 -4.41 23.95 -3.71
N ALA A 194 -5.28 24.96 -3.84
CA ALA A 194 -6.73 24.72 -3.87
C ALA A 194 -7.10 23.86 -5.08
N VAL A 195 -8.07 22.95 -4.92
CA VAL A 195 -8.56 22.10 -6.02
C VAL A 195 -9.88 22.63 -6.56
N GLU A 196 -9.98 22.70 -7.87
CA GLU A 196 -11.24 22.85 -8.59
C GLU A 196 -11.64 21.50 -9.19
N ARG A 197 -12.91 21.15 -9.05
CA ARG A 197 -13.45 19.93 -9.64
C ARG A 197 -14.04 20.26 -11.01
N GLU A 198 -13.72 19.41 -11.96
CA GLU A 198 -14.20 19.51 -13.33
C GLU A 198 -15.11 18.31 -13.65
N TYR A 199 -15.97 18.49 -14.64
CA TYR A 199 -16.97 17.51 -15.05
C TYR A 199 -16.78 17.17 -16.52
N ASP A 200 -16.62 15.88 -16.82
CA ASP A 200 -16.62 15.35 -18.18
C ASP A 200 -18.01 14.79 -18.50
N TYR A 201 -18.71 15.42 -19.44
CA TYR A 201 -19.98 14.95 -19.96
C TYR A 201 -19.73 14.10 -21.21
N TYR A 202 -20.00 12.79 -21.11
CA TYR A 202 -19.71 11.85 -22.18
C TYR A 202 -20.96 11.09 -22.63
N THR A 203 -20.92 10.63 -23.87
CA THR A 203 -21.95 9.78 -24.46
C THR A 203 -21.34 8.47 -24.92
N ALA A 204 -22.13 7.39 -24.90
CA ALA A 204 -21.81 6.16 -25.59
C ALA A 204 -22.82 5.97 -26.72
N VAL A 205 -22.31 5.79 -27.94
CA VAL A 205 -23.14 5.63 -29.15
C VAL A 205 -23.42 4.15 -29.37
N ASP A 206 -24.64 3.84 -29.78
CA ASP A 206 -25.03 2.50 -30.19
C ASP A 206 -24.73 2.31 -31.69
N ASP A 207 -23.66 1.58 -31.98
CA ASP A 207 -23.22 1.31 -33.36
C ASP A 207 -24.23 0.49 -34.17
N ALA A 208 -25.12 -0.29 -33.55
CA ALA A 208 -26.15 -1.04 -34.26
C ALA A 208 -27.30 -0.10 -34.68
N LYS A 209 -27.72 0.82 -33.81
CA LYS A 209 -28.69 1.86 -34.15
C LYS A 209 -28.16 2.84 -35.20
N LYS A 210 -26.90 3.26 -35.06
CA LYS A 210 -26.25 4.16 -36.04
C LYS A 210 -26.18 3.57 -37.45
N ARG A 211 -26.24 2.24 -37.59
CA ARG A 211 -26.24 1.54 -38.87
C ARG A 211 -27.63 1.37 -39.49
N ASN A 212 -28.68 1.85 -38.83
CA ASN A 212 -30.05 1.83 -39.35
C ASN A 212 -30.50 3.27 -39.68
N ASP A 213 -30.66 3.57 -40.97
CA ASP A 213 -31.01 4.91 -41.47
C ASP A 213 -32.41 5.38 -41.03
N GLU A 214 -33.25 4.48 -40.51
CA GLU A 214 -34.59 4.79 -39.96
C GLU A 214 -34.59 5.01 -38.42
N ALA A 215 -33.45 4.84 -37.74
CA ALA A 215 -33.34 5.00 -36.29
C ALA A 215 -32.93 6.42 -35.90
N ASP A 216 -33.47 6.94 -34.79
CA ASP A 216 -33.06 8.23 -34.22
C ASP A 216 -31.55 8.25 -33.92
N GLU A 217 -30.86 9.33 -34.33
CA GLU A 217 -29.44 9.63 -34.05
C GLU A 217 -29.22 10.01 -32.57
N GLY A 218 -29.56 9.11 -31.65
CA GLY A 218 -29.45 9.32 -30.21
C GLY A 218 -28.24 8.63 -29.58
N ALA A 219 -27.69 9.24 -28.51
CA ALA A 219 -26.76 8.57 -27.62
C ALA A 219 -27.43 7.36 -26.95
N GLY A 220 -26.78 6.19 -26.97
CA GLY A 220 -27.25 4.99 -26.28
C GLY A 220 -27.11 5.09 -24.75
N MET A 221 -26.17 5.92 -24.28
CA MET A 221 -26.01 6.28 -22.87
C MET A 221 -25.38 7.68 -22.76
N ILE A 222 -25.74 8.40 -21.71
CA ILE A 222 -25.09 9.65 -21.27
C ILE A 222 -24.59 9.43 -19.85
N GLY A 223 -23.42 9.99 -19.52
CA GLY A 223 -22.87 9.99 -18.17
C GLY A 223 -22.05 11.23 -17.87
N THR A 224 -21.73 11.40 -16.59
CA THR A 224 -20.83 12.46 -16.13
C THR A 224 -19.78 11.86 -15.20
N ILE A 225 -18.51 12.25 -15.39
CA ILE A 225 -17.40 11.87 -14.51
C ILE A 225 -16.77 13.14 -13.95
N GLU A 226 -16.65 13.21 -12.64
CA GLU A 226 -15.83 14.24 -11.99
C GLU A 226 -14.35 13.86 -12.03
N PHE A 227 -13.51 14.86 -12.28
CA PHE A 227 -12.05 14.75 -12.26
C PHE A 227 -11.42 16.05 -11.75
N ALA A 228 -10.13 16.00 -11.44
CA ALA A 228 -9.35 17.17 -11.08
C ALA A 228 -7.86 16.95 -11.37
N SER A 229 -7.08 18.02 -11.41
CA SER A 229 -5.62 17.98 -11.46
C SER A 229 -5.04 18.61 -10.19
N ALA A 230 -3.85 18.17 -9.78
CA ALA A 230 -3.18 18.72 -8.61
C ALA A 230 -1.70 18.35 -8.58
N THR A 231 -0.86 19.23 -8.04
CA THR A 231 0.39 18.81 -7.41
C THR A 231 0.08 18.34 -6.00
N VAL A 232 0.42 17.09 -5.68
CA VAL A 232 0.16 16.47 -4.39
C VAL A 232 1.45 16.26 -3.61
N TYR A 233 1.37 16.49 -2.31
CA TYR A 233 2.38 16.09 -1.34
C TYR A 233 1.99 14.74 -0.73
N ARG A 234 2.94 13.80 -0.71
CA ARG A 234 2.79 12.46 -0.13
C ARG A 234 3.86 12.27 0.93
N TYR A 235 3.48 11.61 2.02
CA TYR A 235 4.37 11.30 3.13
C TYR A 235 4.18 9.87 3.63
N ALA A 236 5.28 9.20 3.90
CA ALA A 236 5.31 7.94 4.64
C ALA A 236 6.54 7.92 5.56
N THR A 237 6.46 7.14 6.63
CA THR A 237 7.60 6.84 7.48
C THR A 237 7.64 5.36 7.85
N ILE A 238 8.83 4.81 7.99
CA ILE A 238 9.08 3.44 8.44
C ILE A 238 9.83 3.51 9.77
N ASN A 239 9.30 2.88 10.81
CA ASN A 239 10.06 2.54 12.01
C ASN A 239 10.87 1.27 11.70
N VAL A 240 12.18 1.43 11.49
CA VAL A 240 13.08 0.35 11.08
C VAL A 240 13.25 -0.69 12.18
N ASP A 241 13.28 -0.29 13.45
CA ASP A 241 13.42 -1.23 14.56
C ASP A 241 12.21 -2.15 14.68
N LEU A 242 10.99 -1.59 14.60
CA LEU A 242 9.77 -2.39 14.61
C LEU A 242 9.66 -3.26 13.35
N LEU A 243 10.15 -2.78 12.20
CA LEU A 243 10.21 -3.59 10.98
C LEU A 243 11.14 -4.81 11.15
N ARG A 244 12.29 -4.61 11.80
CA ARG A 244 13.24 -5.69 12.11
C ARG A 244 12.67 -6.67 13.11
N GLU A 245 12.01 -6.20 14.17
CA GLU A 245 11.32 -7.05 15.14
C GLU A 245 10.26 -7.92 14.45
N ASN A 246 9.44 -7.32 13.58
CA ASN A 246 8.40 -8.02 12.84
C ASN A 246 8.95 -9.06 11.84
N LEU A 247 10.11 -8.81 11.23
CA LEU A 247 10.69 -9.69 10.20
C LEU A 247 11.68 -10.72 10.76
N GLY A 248 12.32 -10.44 11.90
CA GLY A 248 13.32 -11.31 12.52
C GLY A 248 14.66 -11.43 11.77
N ASP A 249 14.82 -10.72 10.64
CA ASP A 249 16.01 -10.77 9.79
C ASP A 249 16.35 -9.37 9.25
N ASP A 250 17.56 -8.91 9.54
CA ASP A 250 18.07 -7.58 9.17
C ASP A 250 18.22 -7.38 7.66
N ALA A 251 18.59 -8.43 6.92
CA ALA A 251 18.73 -8.38 5.47
C ALA A 251 17.36 -8.32 4.79
N VAL A 252 16.37 -9.04 5.35
CA VAL A 252 14.97 -8.94 4.88
C VAL A 252 14.40 -7.55 5.20
N ALA A 253 14.74 -6.97 6.37
CA ALA A 253 14.34 -5.62 6.72
C ALA A 253 14.96 -4.56 5.77
N ASP A 254 16.23 -4.69 5.41
CA ASP A 254 16.89 -3.82 4.42
C ASP A 254 16.19 -3.93 3.05
N ARG A 255 15.90 -5.15 2.62
CA ARG A 255 15.17 -5.39 1.37
C ARG A 255 13.75 -4.81 1.42
N ALA A 256 13.08 -4.86 2.57
CA ALA A 256 11.76 -4.28 2.76
C ALA A 256 11.79 -2.75 2.67
N VAL A 257 12.79 -2.08 3.26
CA VAL A 257 12.99 -0.63 3.13
C VAL A 257 13.23 -0.25 1.67
N GLU A 258 14.15 -0.95 1.00
CA GLU A 258 14.44 -0.73 -0.42
C GLU A 258 13.16 -0.81 -1.25
N LEU A 259 12.47 -1.96 -1.19
CA LEU A 259 11.24 -2.22 -1.94
C LEU A 259 10.16 -1.19 -1.63
N PHE A 260 9.98 -0.82 -0.37
CA PHE A 260 8.95 0.12 0.03
C PHE A 260 9.23 1.52 -0.52
N VAL A 261 10.44 2.06 -0.33
CA VAL A 261 10.83 3.39 -0.83
C VAL A 261 10.60 3.46 -2.34
N ASP A 262 11.11 2.47 -3.04
CA ASP A 262 11.03 2.33 -4.49
C ASP A 262 9.59 2.24 -5.01
N SER A 263 8.75 1.46 -4.34
CA SER A 263 7.36 1.27 -4.72
C SER A 263 6.49 2.44 -4.28
N PHE A 264 6.74 3.06 -3.13
CA PHE A 264 6.03 4.25 -2.69
C PHE A 264 6.23 5.37 -3.70
N VAL A 265 7.48 5.65 -4.07
CA VAL A 265 7.83 6.74 -5.00
C VAL A 265 7.28 6.52 -6.41
N ARG A 266 7.23 5.28 -6.91
CA ARG A 266 6.90 4.98 -8.32
C ARG A 266 5.47 4.50 -8.56
N SER A 267 4.73 4.10 -7.52
CA SER A 267 3.34 3.64 -7.64
C SER A 267 2.33 4.76 -7.37
N MET A 268 1.17 4.63 -8.01
CA MET A 268 -0.01 5.47 -7.79
C MET A 268 -1.30 4.62 -7.91
N PRO A 269 -2.39 5.00 -7.22
CA PRO A 269 -3.68 4.32 -7.34
C PRO A 269 -4.18 4.29 -8.79
N THR A 270 -4.75 3.15 -9.19
CA THR A 270 -5.16 2.87 -10.58
C THR A 270 -6.63 3.22 -10.86
N GLY A 271 -7.29 3.98 -9.99
CA GLY A 271 -8.67 4.41 -10.20
C GLY A 271 -8.82 5.18 -11.51
N LYS A 272 -9.73 4.73 -12.38
CA LYS A 272 -10.00 5.33 -13.70
C LYS A 272 -8.74 5.54 -14.59
N VAL A 273 -7.65 4.82 -14.32
CA VAL A 273 -6.38 4.98 -15.04
C VAL A 273 -6.51 4.68 -16.53
N THR A 274 -7.38 3.76 -16.92
CA THR A 274 -7.62 3.40 -18.33
C THR A 274 -8.29 4.53 -19.11
N THR A 275 -9.03 5.40 -18.44
CA THR A 275 -9.73 6.54 -19.06
C THR A 275 -8.87 7.80 -19.04
N PHE A 276 -8.07 8.02 -17.99
CA PHE A 276 -7.29 9.26 -17.80
C PHE A 276 -5.78 9.14 -18.04
N ALA A 277 -5.23 7.93 -18.17
CA ALA A 277 -3.80 7.67 -18.39
C ALA A 277 -2.85 8.46 -17.44
N ASN A 278 -3.20 8.51 -16.16
CA ASN A 278 -2.63 9.46 -15.20
C ASN A 278 -1.37 8.97 -14.45
N ARG A 279 -0.59 8.06 -15.04
CA ARG A 279 0.69 7.63 -14.43
C ARG A 279 1.76 8.69 -14.67
N THR A 280 2.30 9.25 -13.59
CA THR A 280 3.41 10.21 -13.60
C THR A 280 4.51 9.77 -12.64
N LEU A 281 5.70 10.37 -12.79
CA LEU A 281 6.75 10.29 -11.78
C LEU A 281 6.74 11.55 -10.91
N PRO A 282 7.27 11.48 -9.67
CA PRO A 282 7.40 12.64 -8.82
C PRO A 282 8.36 13.69 -9.36
N GLU A 283 8.00 14.96 -9.20
CA GLU A 283 8.88 16.07 -9.54
C GLU A 283 10.10 16.10 -8.63
N ALA A 284 9.91 15.86 -7.33
CA ALA A 284 10.96 15.83 -6.33
C ALA A 284 10.64 14.85 -5.19
N VAL A 285 11.68 14.26 -4.62
CA VAL A 285 11.64 13.28 -3.53
C VAL A 285 12.76 13.59 -2.54
N LEU A 286 12.44 13.57 -1.26
CA LEU A 286 13.40 13.62 -0.15
C LEU A 286 13.17 12.38 0.72
N VAL A 287 14.23 11.64 0.99
CA VAL A 287 14.26 10.51 1.95
C VAL A 287 15.22 10.88 3.07
N GLN A 288 14.75 10.87 4.31
CA GLN A 288 15.55 11.20 5.49
C GLN A 288 15.62 10.00 6.43
N VAL A 289 16.84 9.55 6.73
CA VAL A 289 17.10 8.59 7.80
C VAL A 289 17.31 9.37 9.09
N ARG A 290 16.54 9.05 10.11
CA ARG A 290 16.50 9.78 11.38
C ARG A 290 16.67 8.82 12.55
N ASP A 291 17.30 9.26 13.63
CA ASP A 291 17.48 8.50 14.88
C ASP A 291 16.74 9.14 16.07
N ASP A 292 15.89 10.14 15.80
CA ASP A 292 15.10 10.88 16.78
C ASP A 292 13.61 10.53 16.70
N GLN A 293 12.88 11.13 15.75
CA GLN A 293 11.44 10.99 15.54
C GLN A 293 11.08 11.22 14.06
N PRO A 294 9.98 10.65 13.58
CA PRO A 294 9.47 10.94 12.24
C PRO A 294 8.88 12.35 12.16
N ILE A 295 9.16 13.09 11.09
CA ILE A 295 8.71 14.47 10.90
C ILE A 295 7.95 14.61 9.58
N ASN A 296 6.67 14.96 9.65
CA ASN A 296 5.86 15.23 8.46
C ASN A 296 5.88 16.72 8.08
N MET A 297 6.31 17.01 6.85
CA MET A 297 6.40 18.37 6.30
C MET A 297 5.08 18.93 5.74
N SER A 298 3.91 18.37 6.09
CA SER A 298 2.62 18.90 5.62
C SER A 298 2.38 20.37 6.02
N GLY A 299 3.05 20.85 7.07
CA GLY A 299 3.02 22.25 7.50
C GLY A 299 3.49 23.24 6.41
N ALA A 300 4.37 22.81 5.50
CA ALA A 300 4.80 23.62 4.36
C ALA A 300 3.64 24.07 3.45
N PHE A 301 2.53 23.33 3.47
CA PHE A 301 1.36 23.55 2.60
C PHE A 301 0.09 23.94 3.37
N GLU A 302 0.23 24.32 4.65
CA GLU A 302 -0.88 24.85 5.43
C GLU A 302 -1.42 26.11 4.77
N GLU A 303 -0.56 27.09 4.49
CA GLU A 303 -0.88 28.14 3.53
C GLU A 303 -0.97 27.55 2.10
N PRO A 304 -2.09 27.73 1.37
CA PRO A 304 -2.23 27.21 0.01
C PRO A 304 -1.23 27.83 -0.96
N ILE A 305 -0.51 26.97 -1.68
CA ILE A 305 0.28 27.40 -2.82
C ILE A 305 -0.65 27.99 -3.87
N ILE A 306 -0.37 29.23 -4.24
CA ILE A 306 -0.98 29.89 -5.39
C ILE A 306 -0.13 29.52 -6.61
N ALA A 307 -0.79 29.11 -7.70
CA ALA A 307 -0.09 28.78 -8.93
C ALA A 307 0.72 29.98 -9.44
N GLY A 308 1.99 29.75 -9.76
CA GLY A 308 2.80 30.73 -10.48
C GLY A 308 2.44 30.75 -11.97
N GLN A 309 3.22 31.49 -12.78
CA GLN A 309 3.05 31.51 -14.24
C GLN A 309 3.16 30.10 -14.87
N HIS A 310 3.87 29.19 -14.22
CA HIS A 310 4.16 27.83 -14.70
C HIS A 310 3.50 26.70 -13.87
N GLY A 311 2.46 27.03 -13.09
CA GLY A 311 1.67 26.08 -12.31
C GLY A 311 2.07 25.98 -10.83
N PHE A 312 1.66 24.89 -10.17
CA PHE A 312 1.83 24.69 -8.72
C PHE A 312 3.16 24.05 -8.31
N ALA A 313 3.79 23.26 -9.19
CA ALA A 313 4.92 22.42 -8.82
C ALA A 313 6.15 23.22 -8.37
N GLU A 314 6.54 24.23 -9.14
CA GLU A 314 7.71 25.08 -8.86
C GLU A 314 7.58 25.86 -7.53
N PRO A 315 6.50 26.62 -7.27
CA PRO A 315 6.35 27.30 -5.98
C PRO A 315 6.19 26.31 -4.81
N ALA A 316 5.59 25.13 -5.03
CA ALA A 316 5.51 24.10 -3.98
C ALA A 316 6.88 23.51 -3.61
N ILE A 317 7.74 23.29 -4.60
CA ILE A 317 9.13 22.83 -4.39
C ILE A 317 9.92 23.88 -3.62
N ALA A 318 9.86 25.15 -4.04
CA ALA A 318 10.53 26.24 -3.34
C ALA A 318 10.09 26.37 -1.88
N ARG A 319 8.76 26.33 -1.63
CA ARG A 319 8.20 26.36 -0.28
C ARG A 319 8.63 25.16 0.56
N PHE A 320 8.72 23.97 -0.03
CA PHE A 320 9.16 22.77 0.67
C PHE A 320 10.62 22.88 1.12
N VAL A 321 11.51 23.32 0.22
CA VAL A 321 12.95 23.50 0.51
C VAL A 321 13.15 24.55 1.61
N GLU A 322 12.45 25.69 1.51
CA GLU A 322 12.49 26.74 2.53
C GLU A 322 12.01 26.21 3.89
N PHE A 323 10.86 25.52 3.91
CA PHE A 323 10.26 25.01 5.14
C PHE A 323 11.15 23.97 5.82
N GLU A 324 11.69 23.00 5.08
CA GLU A 324 12.58 21.98 5.65
C GLU A 324 13.86 22.63 6.20
N SER A 325 14.46 23.54 5.45
CA SER A 325 15.70 24.21 5.86
C SER A 325 15.52 25.04 7.12
N GLN A 326 14.44 25.82 7.19
CA GLN A 326 14.10 26.61 8.38
C GLN A 326 13.73 25.71 9.57
N LEU A 327 12.98 24.62 9.35
CA LEU A 327 12.64 23.68 10.40
C LEU A 327 13.90 23.08 11.01
N ARG A 328 14.83 22.63 10.17
CA ARG A 328 16.12 22.09 10.60
C ARG A 328 16.93 23.13 11.39
N GLU A 329 17.05 24.35 10.88
CA GLU A 329 17.80 25.43 11.55
C GLU A 329 17.19 25.83 12.91
N LEU A 330 15.87 25.97 12.97
CA LEU A 330 15.17 26.43 14.18
C LEU A 330 15.08 25.37 15.26
N THR A 331 14.98 24.09 14.88
CA THR A 331 14.80 22.98 15.83
C THR A 331 16.10 22.27 16.17
N GLY A 332 17.11 22.34 15.30
CA GLY A 332 18.33 21.53 15.39
C GLY A 332 18.11 20.03 15.14
N LEU A 333 16.91 19.62 14.69
CA LEU A 333 16.58 18.23 14.42
C LEU A 333 17.04 17.82 13.02
N GLU A 334 18.31 17.47 12.89
CA GLU A 334 18.92 17.03 11.64
C GLU A 334 18.67 15.54 11.36
N ALA A 335 18.52 15.19 10.09
CA ALA A 335 18.55 13.79 9.67
C ALA A 335 19.99 13.26 9.70
N VAL A 336 20.16 11.99 10.04
CA VAL A 336 21.47 11.31 9.97
C VAL A 336 21.96 11.23 8.53
N GLU A 337 21.05 10.93 7.60
CA GLU A 337 21.33 10.98 6.17
C GLU A 337 20.10 11.48 5.40
N SER A 338 20.32 12.43 4.48
CA SER A 338 19.29 12.95 3.58
C SER A 338 19.65 12.59 2.14
N LEU A 339 18.74 11.91 1.45
CA LEU A 339 18.85 11.55 0.04
C LEU A 339 17.77 12.28 -0.76
N VAL A 340 18.14 12.81 -1.92
CA VAL A 340 17.19 13.54 -2.78
C VAL A 340 17.22 13.03 -4.21
N SER A 341 16.07 13.08 -4.87
CA SER A 341 15.93 12.76 -6.29
C SER A 341 14.86 13.64 -6.92
N TRP A 342 15.03 14.01 -8.18
CA TRP A 342 14.03 14.75 -8.97
C TRP A 342 14.02 14.26 -10.41
N THR A 343 12.89 14.41 -11.10
CA THR A 343 12.75 13.95 -12.51
C THR A 343 12.68 15.08 -13.53
N THR A 344 12.60 16.34 -13.08
CA THR A 344 12.61 17.52 -13.95
C THR A 344 13.53 18.60 -13.37
N PRO A 345 14.05 19.54 -14.19
CA PRO A 345 14.93 20.61 -13.70
C PRO A 345 14.32 21.46 -12.57
N ARG A 346 13.00 21.51 -12.47
CA ARG A 346 12.30 22.28 -11.43
C ARG A 346 12.56 21.76 -10.01
N GLY A 347 12.96 20.49 -9.86
CA GLY A 347 13.31 19.89 -8.57
C GLY A 347 14.76 20.09 -8.12
N GLU A 348 15.59 20.80 -8.90
CA GLU A 348 17.02 20.95 -8.64
C GLU A 348 17.34 21.57 -7.27
N SER A 349 16.48 22.45 -6.74
CA SER A 349 16.64 23.05 -5.41
C SER A 349 16.60 22.04 -4.26
N PHE A 350 16.10 20.81 -4.47
CA PHE A 350 16.22 19.75 -3.46
C PHE A 350 17.69 19.37 -3.18
N SER A 351 18.63 19.72 -4.06
CA SER A 351 20.07 19.56 -3.79
C SER A 351 20.55 20.25 -2.51
N GLU A 352 19.82 21.25 -2.01
CA GLU A 352 20.10 21.92 -0.73
C GLU A 352 19.76 21.05 0.50
N LEU A 353 18.90 20.04 0.32
CA LEU A 353 18.36 19.23 1.40
C LEU A 353 19.13 17.92 1.64
N GLY A 354 19.90 17.46 0.65
CA GLY A 354 20.60 16.18 0.77
C GLY A 354 21.42 15.76 -0.44
N LYS A 355 22.00 14.55 -0.36
CA LYS A 355 22.80 13.95 -1.41
C LYS A 355 21.92 13.51 -2.58
N GLN A 356 22.23 13.98 -3.79
CA GLN A 356 21.49 13.57 -4.99
C GLN A 356 21.74 12.09 -5.33
N VAL A 357 20.65 11.37 -5.57
CA VAL A 357 20.60 9.98 -6.00
C VAL A 357 19.66 9.88 -7.21
N ARG A 358 19.89 8.92 -8.10
CA ARG A 358 18.95 8.64 -9.20
C ARG A 358 17.69 7.99 -8.62
N LEU A 359 16.52 8.38 -9.13
CA LEU A 359 15.23 7.79 -8.72
C LEU A 359 15.21 6.26 -8.82
N ALA A 360 15.94 5.69 -9.78
CA ALA A 360 16.00 4.25 -10.01
C ALA A 360 16.76 3.48 -8.93
N SER A 361 17.69 4.12 -8.23
CA SER A 361 18.53 3.53 -7.16
C SER A 361 18.21 4.11 -5.78
N LEU A 362 17.11 4.85 -5.65
CA LEU A 362 16.77 5.56 -4.42
C LEU A 362 16.47 4.60 -3.27
N GLY A 363 15.71 3.53 -3.50
CA GLY A 363 15.45 2.51 -2.49
C GLY A 363 16.71 1.80 -2.03
N GLU A 364 17.60 1.42 -2.96
CA GLU A 364 18.86 0.73 -2.66
C GLU A 364 19.75 1.62 -1.78
N THR A 365 19.88 2.89 -2.16
CA THR A 365 20.69 3.86 -1.41
C THR A 365 20.07 4.17 -0.04
N ALA A 366 18.74 4.20 0.07
CA ALA A 366 18.05 4.38 1.35
C ALA A 366 18.30 3.20 2.30
N ALA A 367 18.28 1.96 1.79
CA ALA A 367 18.63 0.79 2.59
C ALA A 367 20.12 0.79 3.00
N GLU A 368 21.03 1.25 2.14
CA GLU A 368 22.43 1.49 2.51
C GLU A 368 22.60 2.52 3.62
N ALA A 369 21.90 3.66 3.52
CA ALA A 369 21.92 4.70 4.55
C ALA A 369 21.45 4.14 5.90
N VAL A 370 20.33 3.40 5.91
CA VAL A 370 19.83 2.71 7.12
C VAL A 370 20.89 1.75 7.68
N ARG A 371 21.56 0.94 6.84
CA ARG A 371 22.65 0.06 7.29
C ARG A 371 23.81 0.83 7.91
N GLY A 372 24.14 2.01 7.38
CA GLY A 372 25.21 2.87 7.90
C GLY A 372 24.92 3.47 9.27
N THR A 373 23.65 3.54 9.68
CA THR A 373 23.23 4.00 11.02
C THR A 373 23.26 2.92 12.10
N ARG A 374 23.62 1.68 11.74
CA ARG A 374 23.66 0.53 12.65
C ARG A 374 24.96 0.41 13.43
#